data_AF-A0A8D8X8E6-F1
#
_entry.id   AF-A0A8D8X8E6-F1
#
_cell.length_a   1.000
_cell.length_b   1.000
_cell.length_c   1.000
_cell.angle_alpha   90.00
_cell.angle_beta   90.00
_cell.angle_gamma   90.00
#
_symmetry.space_group_name_H-M   'P 1'
#
loop_
_entity.id
_entity.type
_entity.pdbx_description
1 polymer ?
#
loop_
_entity_poly.entity_id
_entity_poly.type
_entity_poly.pdbx_seq_one_letter_code
_entity_poly.pdbx_strand_id
1 'polypeptide(L)'
;MSVKTTHLPIIDKKFRKPKCKLLSRVQCSHGVSQYENMRLLNIMICDQNNKGWPVGHLITNSMTSVSVGLFFKAIKTRIESYGQCFNINCVITDDDSSLINGINDVMRSEIKHILCQWHLDNSFKDNIRSKCDRNKFDIIYTDLKAVVLSKTIEEFDKLVSGFTTKHKDETIFLDYLNSYYMHRREKWAMCFRKDLKHGNVHTLWSLFTTD
;
A
#
# COMPACT_ATOMS: atom_id res chain seq x y z
N MET A 1 -6.94 14.22 21.74
CA MET A 1 -7.25 13.72 20.38
C MET A 1 -8.33 14.63 19.79
N SER A 2 -7.98 15.55 18.90
CA SER A 2 -8.96 16.47 18.28
C SER A 2 -9.28 15.96 16.88
N VAL A 3 -10.48 15.42 16.69
CA VAL A 3 -10.99 15.00 15.39
C VAL A 3 -11.81 16.16 14.85
N LYS A 4 -11.18 17.06 14.09
CA LYS A 4 -11.92 18.06 13.29
C LYS A 4 -12.36 17.39 11.99
N THR A 5 -13.65 17.13 11.87
CA THR A 5 -14.26 16.59 10.66
C THR A 5 -14.99 17.71 9.93
N THR A 6 -14.45 18.13 8.78
CA THR A 6 -15.17 18.96 7.82
C THR A 6 -16.33 18.14 7.25
N HIS A 7 -17.54 18.72 7.24
CA HIS A 7 -18.68 18.14 6.55
C HIS A 7 -18.31 17.91 5.08
N LEU A 8 -18.16 16.65 4.67
CA LEU A 8 -17.89 16.25 3.29
C LEU A 8 -19.23 15.91 2.59
N PRO A 9 -19.86 16.82 1.85
CA PRO A 9 -21.08 16.55 1.08
C PRO A 9 -20.88 15.52 -0.05
N ILE A 10 -19.64 15.08 -0.29
CA ILE A 10 -19.29 14.10 -1.33
C ILE A 10 -19.63 12.65 -0.89
N ILE A 11 -19.64 12.37 0.42
CA ILE A 11 -19.98 11.03 0.95
C ILE A 11 -21.48 10.73 0.79
N ASP A 12 -22.32 11.76 0.80
CA ASP A 12 -23.78 11.59 0.91
C ASP A 12 -24.47 11.17 -0.41
N LYS A 13 -23.89 11.54 -1.57
CA LYS A 13 -24.48 11.26 -2.88
C LYS A 13 -23.92 10.03 -3.61
N LYS A 14 -22.65 9.66 -3.38
CA LYS A 14 -22.01 8.55 -4.12
C LYS A 14 -22.13 7.17 -3.46
N PHE A 15 -22.42 7.09 -2.16
CA PHE A 15 -22.47 5.83 -1.42
C PHE A 15 -23.88 5.20 -1.28
N ARG A 16 -24.91 5.75 -1.94
CA ARG A 16 -26.30 5.26 -1.89
C ARG A 16 -26.56 3.89 -2.58
N LYS A 17 -25.54 3.13 -2.99
CA LYS A 17 -25.75 1.82 -3.66
C LYS A 17 -25.46 0.63 -2.73
N PRO A 18 -26.28 -0.45 -2.75
CA PRO A 18 -26.23 -1.51 -1.73
C PRO A 18 -25.04 -2.48 -1.82
N LYS A 19 -24.01 -2.17 -2.60
CA LYS A 19 -22.83 -3.04 -2.81
C LYS A 19 -21.55 -2.21 -2.82
N CYS A 20 -21.27 -1.50 -1.73
CA CYS A 20 -20.05 -0.70 -1.57
C CYS A 20 -18.84 -1.64 -1.41
N LYS A 21 -18.18 -1.90 -2.53
CA LYS A 21 -16.87 -2.55 -2.61
C LYS A 21 -15.84 -1.44 -2.82
N LEU A 22 -15.05 -1.11 -1.80
CA LEU A 22 -14.10 0.01 -1.85
C LEU A 22 -12.67 -0.51 -1.79
N LEU A 23 -11.81 0.05 -2.65
CA LEU A 23 -10.36 -0.05 -2.52
C LEU A 23 -9.89 1.16 -1.72
N SER A 24 -9.28 0.92 -0.57
CA SER A 24 -8.66 1.99 0.22
C SER A 24 -7.15 1.95 0.04
N ARG A 25 -6.58 3.12 -0.27
CA ARG A 25 -5.16 3.40 -0.17
C ARG A 25 -4.92 4.13 1.13
N VAL A 26 -4.00 3.64 1.93
CA VAL A 26 -3.68 4.19 3.24
C VAL A 26 -2.22 4.60 3.19
N GLN A 27 -1.94 5.88 3.35
CA GLN A 27 -0.60 6.45 3.23
C GLN A 27 -0.20 7.12 4.54
N CYS A 28 0.91 6.65 5.13
CA CYS A 28 1.55 7.31 6.25
C CYS A 28 2.63 8.28 5.74
N SER A 29 2.72 9.46 6.35
CA SER A 29 3.73 10.48 6.09
C SER A 29 4.32 10.96 7.41
N HIS A 30 5.64 11.15 7.42
CA HIS A 30 6.42 11.55 8.58
C HIS A 30 6.87 13.01 8.43
N GLY A 31 7.08 13.73 9.55
CA GLY A 31 7.67 15.07 9.52
C GLY A 31 6.76 16.15 8.94
N VAL A 32 5.44 15.97 9.05
CA VAL A 32 4.44 16.89 8.48
C VAL A 32 4.24 18.18 9.30
N SER A 33 5.00 18.37 10.37
CA SER A 33 4.91 19.54 11.25
C SER A 33 6.24 19.84 11.92
N GLN A 34 6.37 21.04 12.49
CA GLN A 34 7.51 21.44 13.32
C GLN A 34 7.67 20.60 14.60
N TYR A 35 6.65 19.84 15.00
CA TYR A 35 6.71 18.98 16.16
C TYR A 35 7.34 17.64 15.81
N GLU A 36 8.39 17.29 16.55
CA GLU A 36 9.05 15.99 16.43
C GLU A 36 8.05 14.85 16.67
N ASN A 37 8.25 13.75 15.93
CA ASN A 37 7.47 12.52 16.02
C ASN A 37 5.99 12.63 15.62
N MET A 38 5.52 13.76 15.08
CA MET A 38 4.19 13.85 14.50
C MET A 38 4.13 13.15 13.14
N ARG A 39 3.10 12.32 12.98
CA ARG A 39 2.81 11.53 11.77
C ARG A 39 1.42 11.87 11.27
N LEU A 40 1.26 11.88 9.95
CA LEU A 40 -0.02 12.03 9.27
C LEU A 40 -0.31 10.78 8.47
N LEU A 41 -1.43 10.14 8.78
CA LEU A 41 -2.02 9.05 8.02
C LEU A 41 -3.18 9.58 7.19
N ASN A 42 -3.07 9.47 5.88
CA ASN A 42 -4.10 9.82 4.91
C ASN A 42 -4.79 8.55 4.42
N ILE A 43 -6.11 8.52 4.49
CA ILE A 43 -6.92 7.49 3.82
C ILE A 43 -7.48 8.09 2.54
N MET A 44 -7.15 7.44 1.44
CA MET A 44 -7.69 7.70 0.13
C MET A 44 -8.54 6.52 -0.33
N ILE A 45 -9.65 6.79 -1.01
CA ILE A 45 -10.46 5.76 -1.65
C ILE A 45 -10.43 5.98 -3.15
N CYS A 46 -10.25 4.90 -3.91
CA CYS A 46 -10.38 4.95 -5.36
C CYS A 46 -11.84 4.73 -5.76
N ASP A 47 -12.40 5.64 -6.56
CA ASP A 47 -13.71 5.44 -7.17
C ASP A 47 -13.63 4.56 -8.43
N GLN A 48 -14.79 4.25 -9.02
CA GLN A 48 -14.88 3.42 -10.22
C GLN A 48 -14.12 3.96 -11.44
N ASN A 49 -13.75 5.24 -11.44
CA ASN A 49 -13.01 5.89 -12.52
C ASN A 49 -11.50 5.98 -12.21
N ASN A 50 -10.99 5.20 -11.25
CA ASN A 50 -9.61 5.27 -10.76
C ASN A 50 -9.22 6.63 -10.16
N LYS A 51 -10.19 7.46 -9.74
CA LYS A 51 -9.87 8.73 -9.07
C LYS A 51 -9.74 8.50 -7.57
N GLY A 52 -8.61 8.94 -7.01
CA GLY A 52 -8.36 8.91 -5.57
C GLY A 52 -9.02 10.08 -4.87
N TRP A 53 -9.79 9.80 -3.83
CA TRP A 53 -10.45 10.80 -2.99
C TRP A 53 -9.97 10.69 -1.56
N PRO A 54 -9.44 11.75 -0.94
CA PRO A 54 -9.15 11.74 0.49
C PRO A 54 -10.47 11.66 1.27
N VAL A 55 -10.54 10.75 2.24
CA VAL A 55 -11.75 10.52 3.05
C VAL A 55 -11.52 10.62 4.54
N GLY A 56 -10.26 10.67 4.97
CA GLY A 56 -9.91 10.78 6.38
C GLY A 56 -8.43 11.04 6.60
N HIS A 57 -8.14 11.74 7.69
CA HIS A 57 -6.79 12.09 8.12
C HIS A 57 -6.66 11.79 9.61
N LEU A 58 -5.58 11.12 9.99
CA LEU A 58 -5.18 10.94 11.39
C LEU A 58 -3.83 11.62 11.60
N ILE A 59 -3.82 12.62 12.47
CA ILE A 59 -2.61 13.29 12.93
C ILE A 59 -2.33 12.76 14.34
N THR A 60 -1.19 12.07 14.51
CA THR A 60 -0.84 11.40 15.76
C THR A 60 0.67 11.37 15.97
N ASN A 61 1.11 11.41 17.22
CA ASN A 61 2.49 11.13 17.61
C ASN A 61 2.74 9.63 17.86
N SER A 62 1.68 8.80 17.82
CA SER A 62 1.73 7.36 18.07
C SER A 62 0.93 6.61 17.02
N MET A 63 1.63 5.95 16.10
CA MET A 63 1.05 5.15 15.00
C MET A 63 1.10 3.65 15.32
N THR A 64 0.52 3.27 16.46
CA THR A 64 0.37 1.87 16.84
C THR A 64 -0.88 1.27 16.20
N SER A 65 -0.99 -0.07 16.19
CA SER A 65 -2.21 -0.76 15.76
C SER A 65 -3.45 -0.30 16.52
N VAL A 66 -3.32 0.06 17.80
CA VAL A 66 -4.41 0.61 18.61
C VAL A 66 -4.86 1.98 18.10
N SER A 67 -3.93 2.90 17.86
CA SER A 67 -4.26 4.24 17.34
C SER A 67 -4.92 4.16 15.97
N VAL A 68 -4.40 3.29 15.08
CA VAL A 68 -4.97 3.04 13.76
C VAL A 68 -6.36 2.42 13.87
N GLY A 69 -6.54 1.44 14.76
CA GLY A 69 -7.83 0.80 15.00
C GLY A 69 -8.88 1.79 15.52
N LEU A 70 -8.53 2.67 16.47
CA LEU A 70 -9.43 3.73 16.93
C LEU A 70 -9.88 4.66 15.79
N PHE A 71 -8.95 5.02 14.90
CA PHE A 71 -9.25 5.86 13.75
C PHE A 71 -10.19 5.17 12.75
N PHE A 72 -9.90 3.92 12.37
CA PHE A 72 -10.77 3.16 11.46
C PHE A 72 -12.13 2.85 12.09
N LYS A 73 -12.19 2.62 13.40
CA LYS A 73 -13.45 2.45 14.14
C LYS A 73 -14.30 3.71 14.06
N ALA A 74 -13.71 4.89 14.25
CA ALA A 74 -14.44 6.16 14.13
C ALA A 74 -15.03 6.37 12.72
N ILE A 75 -14.26 6.04 11.68
CA ILE A 75 -14.75 6.10 10.28
C ILE A 75 -15.90 5.13 10.05
N LYS A 76 -15.73 3.87 10.49
CA LYS A 76 -16.75 2.82 10.36
C LYS A 76 -18.05 3.23 11.05
N THR A 77 -17.98 3.63 12.32
CA THR A 77 -19.15 4.10 13.08
C THR A 77 -19.83 5.28 12.38
N ARG A 78 -19.06 6.21 11.80
CA ARG A 78 -19.63 7.36 11.09
C ARG A 78 -20.37 6.94 9.82
N ILE A 79 -19.80 6.05 9.02
CA ILE A 79 -20.43 5.55 7.79
C ILE A 79 -21.70 4.74 8.12
N GLU A 80 -21.63 3.87 9.13
CA GLU A 80 -22.76 3.08 9.61
C GLU A 80 -23.87 3.96 10.20
N SER A 81 -23.54 5.12 10.80
CA SER A 81 -24.55 6.09 11.26
C SER A 81 -25.44 6.64 10.15
N TYR A 82 -25.02 6.55 8.89
CA TYR A 82 -25.80 6.92 7.71
C TYR A 82 -26.58 5.73 7.11
N GLY A 83 -26.62 4.57 7.79
CA GLY A 83 -27.26 3.35 7.29
C GLY A 83 -26.47 2.67 6.18
N GLN A 84 -25.18 2.98 6.02
CA GLN A 84 -24.32 2.41 4.98
C GLN A 84 -23.37 1.36 5.56
N CYS A 85 -23.07 0.32 4.78
CA CYS A 85 -22.05 -0.66 5.15
C CYS A 85 -20.66 -0.16 4.77
N PHE A 86 -19.72 -0.19 5.72
CA PHE A 86 -18.31 0.09 5.47
C PHE A 86 -17.54 -1.21 5.23
N ASN A 87 -17.26 -1.52 3.96
CA ASN A 87 -16.50 -2.69 3.57
C ASN A 87 -15.26 -2.30 2.73
N ILE A 88 -14.11 -2.89 3.07
CA ILE A 88 -12.84 -2.69 2.36
C ILE A 88 -12.43 -4.03 1.76
N ASN A 89 -12.25 -4.07 0.45
CA ASN A 89 -11.82 -5.30 -0.23
C ASN A 89 -10.31 -5.49 -0.18
N CYS A 90 -9.57 -4.39 -0.17
CA CYS A 90 -8.13 -4.38 -0.26
C CYS A 90 -7.59 -3.07 0.31
N VAL A 91 -6.45 -3.16 0.97
CA VAL A 91 -5.69 -2.03 1.49
C VAL A 91 -4.35 -1.97 0.78
N ILE A 92 -3.93 -0.76 0.42
CA ILE A 92 -2.57 -0.49 -0.06
C ILE A 92 -1.85 0.38 0.97
N THR A 93 -0.81 -0.15 1.61
CA THR A 93 0.05 0.57 2.58
C THR A 93 1.53 0.39 2.26
N ASP A 94 2.40 1.07 3.01
CA ASP A 94 3.77 0.62 3.18
C ASP A 94 3.82 -0.73 3.93
N ASP A 95 5.03 -1.22 4.19
CA ASP A 95 5.27 -2.48 4.88
C ASP A 95 5.27 -2.30 6.42
N ASP A 96 4.23 -1.63 6.94
CA ASP A 96 4.03 -1.41 8.38
C ASP A 96 2.93 -2.35 8.92
N SER A 97 3.35 -3.31 9.75
CA SER A 97 2.43 -4.24 10.41
C SER A 97 1.38 -3.54 11.29
N SER A 98 1.70 -2.37 11.85
CA SER A 98 0.80 -1.60 12.72
C SER A 98 -0.44 -1.15 11.98
N LEU A 99 -0.28 -0.70 10.72
CA LEU A 99 -1.37 -0.24 9.89
C LEU A 99 -2.34 -1.39 9.56
N ILE A 100 -1.83 -2.49 9.00
CA ILE A 100 -2.70 -3.59 8.57
C ILE A 100 -3.37 -4.29 9.75
N ASN A 101 -2.66 -4.46 10.87
CA ASN A 101 -3.21 -5.10 12.07
C ASN A 101 -4.35 -4.26 12.68
N GLY A 102 -4.16 -2.93 12.78
CA GLY A 102 -5.20 -2.03 13.28
C GLY A 102 -6.45 -2.01 12.40
N ILE A 103 -6.28 -2.11 11.07
CA ILE A 103 -7.41 -2.16 10.13
C ILE A 103 -8.15 -3.50 10.25
N ASN A 104 -7.42 -4.64 10.26
CA ASN A 104 -8.02 -5.96 10.35
C ASN A 104 -8.84 -6.15 11.64
N ASP A 105 -8.38 -5.59 12.76
CA ASP A 105 -9.10 -5.63 14.04
C ASP A 105 -10.50 -4.98 13.94
N VAL A 106 -10.59 -3.80 13.31
CA VAL A 106 -11.86 -3.07 13.13
C VAL A 106 -12.78 -3.76 12.12
N MET A 107 -12.19 -4.31 11.07
CA MET A 107 -12.92 -4.93 9.96
C MET A 107 -13.30 -6.38 10.26
N ARG A 108 -12.79 -6.96 11.36
CA ARG A 108 -13.05 -8.33 11.81
C ARG A 108 -12.88 -9.36 10.70
N SER A 109 -11.94 -9.09 9.79
CA SER A 109 -11.65 -9.89 8.62
C SER A 109 -10.22 -9.61 8.19
N GLU A 110 -9.58 -10.63 7.62
CA GLU A 110 -8.27 -10.45 7.01
C GLU A 110 -8.44 -9.75 5.66
N ILE A 111 -8.12 -8.47 5.62
CA ILE A 111 -8.21 -7.69 4.39
C ILE A 111 -6.99 -7.99 3.52
N LYS A 112 -7.24 -8.16 2.22
CA LYS A 112 -6.17 -8.30 1.24
C LYS A 112 -5.25 -7.07 1.31
N HIS A 113 -3.99 -7.30 1.67
CA HIS A 113 -2.99 -6.26 1.83
C HIS A 113 -2.01 -6.30 0.66
N ILE A 114 -1.88 -5.16 -0.03
CA ILE A 114 -0.93 -4.95 -1.12
C ILE A 114 0.09 -3.87 -0.72
N LEU A 115 1.36 -4.11 -1.03
CA LEU A 115 2.41 -3.14 -0.80
C LEU A 115 2.35 -2.00 -1.83
N CYS A 116 2.49 -0.79 -1.33
CA CYS A 116 2.66 0.43 -2.11
C CYS A 116 3.92 0.31 -2.96
N GLN A 117 3.78 0.47 -4.29
CA GLN A 117 4.90 0.30 -5.21
C GLN A 117 6.02 1.29 -4.94
N TRP A 118 5.71 2.52 -4.52
CA TRP A 118 6.73 3.52 -4.25
C TRP A 118 7.63 3.12 -3.06
N HIS A 119 7.03 2.68 -1.94
CA HIS A 119 7.80 2.23 -0.77
C HIS A 119 8.56 0.94 -1.07
N LEU A 120 7.94 0.01 -1.80
CA LEU A 120 8.60 -1.20 -2.27
C LEU A 120 9.84 -0.86 -3.14
N ASP A 121 9.67 0.06 -4.09
CA ASP A 121 10.72 0.50 -5.01
C ASP A 121 11.90 1.13 -4.27
N ASN A 122 11.62 2.02 -3.31
CA ASN A 122 12.66 2.60 -2.47
C ASN A 122 13.36 1.55 -1.61
N SER A 123 12.60 0.65 -0.98
CA SER A 123 13.16 -0.47 -0.21
C SER A 123 14.09 -1.32 -1.07
N PHE A 124 13.70 -1.67 -2.29
CA PHE A 124 14.57 -2.40 -3.21
C PHE A 124 15.82 -1.61 -3.57
N LYS A 125 15.70 -0.33 -3.94
CA LYS A 125 16.86 0.50 -4.26
C LYS A 125 17.85 0.57 -3.11
N ASP A 126 17.39 0.77 -1.88
CA ASP A 126 18.23 0.86 -0.69
C ASP A 126 18.90 -0.48 -0.37
N ASN A 127 18.19 -1.59 -0.57
CA ASN A 127 18.75 -2.92 -0.37
C ASN A 127 19.77 -3.30 -1.45
N ILE A 128 19.54 -2.95 -2.72
CA ILE A 128 20.52 -3.16 -3.79
C ILE A 128 21.78 -2.33 -3.49
N ARG A 129 21.63 -1.04 -3.15
CA ARG A 129 22.78 -0.17 -2.84
C ARG A 129 23.61 -0.62 -1.64
N SER A 130 22.96 -1.26 -0.66
CA SER A 130 23.63 -1.72 0.56
C SER A 130 24.20 -3.13 0.45
N LYS A 131 23.71 -3.96 -0.47
CA LYS A 131 24.05 -5.40 -0.54
C LYS A 131 24.74 -5.84 -1.84
N CYS A 132 24.71 -5.01 -2.87
CA CYS A 132 25.30 -5.30 -4.18
C CYS A 132 26.47 -4.37 -4.52
N ASP A 133 27.25 -4.76 -5.53
CA ASP A 133 28.21 -3.84 -6.16
C ASP A 133 27.47 -2.63 -6.76
N ARG A 134 27.97 -1.43 -6.46
CA ARG A 134 27.45 -0.15 -6.98
C ARG A 134 27.41 -0.12 -8.50
N ASN A 135 28.39 -0.73 -9.17
CA ASN A 135 28.47 -0.75 -10.64
C ASN A 135 27.37 -1.62 -11.27
N LYS A 136 26.75 -2.52 -10.50
CA LYS A 136 25.68 -3.40 -10.96
C LYS A 136 24.28 -2.89 -10.59
N PHE A 137 24.17 -1.73 -9.94
CA PHE A 137 22.90 -1.20 -9.48
C PHE A 137 21.87 -1.11 -10.61
N ASP A 138 22.22 -0.48 -11.74
CA ASP A 138 21.26 -0.22 -12.82
C ASP A 138 20.75 -1.52 -13.45
N ILE A 139 21.64 -2.51 -13.65
CA ILE A 139 21.26 -3.79 -14.26
C ILE A 139 20.40 -4.63 -13.31
N ILE A 140 20.77 -4.72 -12.03
CA ILE A 140 19.99 -5.45 -11.01
C ILE A 140 18.61 -4.80 -10.85
N TYR A 141 18.57 -3.47 -10.70
CA TYR A 141 17.33 -2.74 -10.51
C TYR A 141 16.41 -2.87 -11.73
N THR A 142 16.94 -2.76 -12.95
CA THR A 142 16.15 -2.90 -14.18
C THR A 142 15.53 -4.29 -14.29
N ASP A 143 16.31 -5.34 -14.06
CA ASP A 143 15.80 -6.72 -14.12
C ASP A 143 14.76 -6.98 -13.01
N LEU A 144 14.98 -6.46 -11.80
CA LEU A 144 14.02 -6.58 -10.70
C LEU A 144 12.71 -5.83 -11.01
N LYS A 145 12.78 -4.67 -11.67
CA LYS A 145 11.58 -3.95 -12.11
C LYS A 145 10.76 -4.76 -13.12
N ALA A 146 11.42 -5.49 -14.01
CA ALA A 146 10.72 -6.41 -14.92
C ALA A 146 9.97 -7.50 -14.13
N VAL A 147 10.59 -8.08 -13.10
CA VAL A 147 9.93 -9.06 -12.20
C VAL A 147 8.69 -8.43 -11.53
N VAL A 148 8.83 -7.26 -10.92
CA VAL A 148 7.74 -6.55 -10.22
C VAL A 148 6.56 -6.24 -11.15
N LEU A 149 6.84 -5.84 -12.40
CA LEU A 149 5.86 -5.40 -13.38
C LEU A 149 5.32 -6.51 -14.29
N SER A 150 5.75 -7.75 -14.09
CA SER A 150 5.26 -8.93 -14.82
C SER A 150 3.74 -9.01 -14.81
N LYS A 151 3.16 -9.41 -15.95
CA LYS A 151 1.69 -9.40 -16.15
C LYS A 151 1.05 -10.76 -15.90
N THR A 152 1.83 -11.82 -15.97
CA THR A 152 1.37 -13.20 -15.79
C THR A 152 2.22 -13.92 -14.74
N ILE A 153 1.67 -14.96 -14.12
CA ILE A 153 2.38 -15.72 -13.09
C ILE A 153 3.51 -16.52 -13.76
N GLU A 154 3.26 -17.03 -14.95
CA GLU A 154 4.22 -17.76 -15.78
C GLU A 154 5.42 -16.88 -16.16
N GLU A 155 5.16 -15.63 -16.57
CA GLU A 155 6.21 -14.64 -16.83
C GLU A 155 6.98 -14.27 -15.56
N PHE A 156 6.27 -14.08 -14.44
CA PHE A 156 6.90 -13.80 -13.14
C PHE A 156 7.88 -14.89 -12.75
N ASP A 157 7.46 -16.16 -12.77
CA ASP A 157 8.31 -17.29 -12.38
C ASP A 157 9.52 -17.43 -13.30
N LYS A 158 9.34 -17.23 -14.62
CA LYS A 158 10.43 -17.20 -15.59
C LYS A 158 11.42 -16.06 -15.31
N LEU A 159 10.93 -14.86 -15.05
CA LEU A 159 11.76 -13.69 -14.77
C LEU A 159 12.51 -13.83 -13.44
N VAL A 160 11.88 -14.39 -12.40
CA VAL A 160 12.55 -14.68 -11.12
C VAL A 160 13.67 -15.71 -11.31
N SER A 161 13.41 -16.80 -12.04
CA SER A 161 14.44 -17.81 -12.33
C SER A 161 15.62 -17.21 -13.12
N GLY A 162 15.32 -16.40 -14.14
CA GLY A 162 16.33 -15.68 -14.91
C GLY A 162 17.11 -14.67 -14.08
N PHE A 163 16.44 -13.90 -13.22
CA PHE A 163 17.03 -12.92 -12.32
C PHE A 163 18.01 -13.58 -11.35
N THR A 164 17.58 -14.65 -10.66
CA THR A 164 18.42 -15.39 -9.71
C THR A 164 19.64 -16.02 -10.38
N THR A 165 19.48 -16.52 -11.61
CA THR A 165 20.60 -17.11 -12.38
C THR A 165 21.60 -16.05 -12.82
N LYS A 166 21.11 -14.90 -13.33
CA LYS A 166 21.94 -13.80 -13.83
C LYS A 166 22.73 -13.10 -12.71
N HIS A 167 22.12 -12.95 -11.54
CA HIS A 167 22.69 -12.23 -10.39
C HIS A 167 23.14 -13.18 -9.27
N LYS A 168 23.46 -14.43 -9.59
CA LYS A 168 23.83 -15.48 -8.61
C LYS A 168 24.99 -15.10 -7.67
N ASP A 169 25.86 -14.20 -8.12
CA ASP A 169 27.02 -13.75 -7.35
C ASP A 169 26.62 -12.71 -6.28
N GLU A 170 25.43 -12.11 -6.39
CA GLU A 170 24.88 -11.14 -5.43
C GLU A 170 24.14 -11.85 -4.28
N THR A 171 24.80 -12.81 -3.65
CA THR A 171 24.21 -13.76 -2.68
C THR A 171 23.47 -13.07 -1.54
N ILE A 172 24.07 -12.03 -0.95
CA ILE A 172 23.48 -11.28 0.18
C ILE A 172 22.14 -10.64 -0.22
N PHE A 173 22.04 -10.10 -1.43
CA PHE A 173 20.80 -9.50 -1.92
C PHE A 173 19.77 -10.58 -2.28
N LEU A 174 20.19 -11.68 -2.90
CA LEU A 174 19.30 -12.79 -3.22
C LEU A 174 18.72 -13.45 -1.96
N ASP A 175 19.52 -13.65 -0.92
CA ASP A 175 19.07 -14.17 0.37
C ASP A 175 18.05 -13.24 1.03
N TYR A 176 18.31 -11.93 0.98
CA TYR A 176 17.35 -10.92 1.42
C TYR A 176 16.03 -11.00 0.64
N LEU A 177 16.10 -11.02 -0.70
CA LEU A 177 14.92 -11.06 -1.56
C LEU A 177 14.09 -12.32 -1.30
N ASN A 178 14.75 -13.47 -1.19
CA ASN A 178 14.12 -14.77 -0.94
C ASN A 178 13.48 -14.84 0.44
N SER A 179 14.24 -14.51 1.49
CA SER A 179 13.76 -14.60 2.87
C SER A 179 12.65 -13.59 3.15
N TYR A 180 12.76 -12.36 2.62
CA TYR A 180 11.87 -11.27 3.01
C TYR A 180 10.70 -11.03 2.04
N TYR A 181 10.87 -11.18 0.73
CA TYR A 181 9.83 -10.80 -0.25
C TYR A 181 9.20 -11.97 -1.00
N MET A 182 9.95 -13.03 -1.30
CA MET A 182 9.43 -14.09 -2.19
C MET A 182 8.25 -14.87 -1.60
N HIS A 183 8.23 -15.12 -0.29
CA HIS A 183 7.12 -15.78 0.39
C HIS A 183 5.82 -14.96 0.42
N ARG A 184 5.87 -13.69 0.01
CA ARG A 184 4.76 -12.74 0.02
C ARG A 184 4.62 -12.01 -1.32
N ARG A 185 5.01 -12.68 -2.41
CA ARG A 185 4.95 -12.17 -3.80
C ARG A 185 3.59 -11.62 -4.20
N GLU A 186 2.52 -12.19 -3.65
CA GLU A 186 1.13 -11.78 -3.87
C GLU A 186 0.86 -10.35 -3.37
N LYS A 187 1.65 -9.86 -2.40
CA LYS A 187 1.53 -8.50 -1.89
C LYS A 187 2.14 -7.45 -2.80
N TRP A 188 3.13 -7.79 -3.63
CA TRP A 188 3.93 -6.79 -4.33
C TRP A 188 3.95 -6.93 -5.85
N ALA A 189 4.01 -8.15 -6.39
CA ALA A 189 4.08 -8.35 -7.84
C ALA A 189 2.74 -8.06 -8.53
N MET A 190 2.80 -7.48 -9.73
CA MET A 190 1.63 -7.02 -10.47
C MET A 190 0.74 -8.17 -10.96
N CYS A 191 1.34 -9.30 -11.35
CA CYS A 191 0.63 -10.46 -11.88
C CYS A 191 -0.43 -11.05 -10.91
N PHE A 192 -0.27 -10.88 -9.60
CA PHE A 192 -1.21 -11.36 -8.56
C PHE A 192 -2.34 -10.37 -8.23
N ARG A 193 -2.39 -9.21 -8.93
CA ARG A 193 -3.39 -8.16 -8.69
C ARG A 193 -4.60 -8.23 -9.63
N LYS A 194 -4.67 -9.22 -10.53
CA LYS A 194 -5.71 -9.34 -11.57
C LYS A 194 -7.15 -9.30 -11.03
N ASP A 195 -7.40 -9.92 -9.88
CA ASP A 195 -8.75 -9.97 -9.27
C ASP A 195 -9.10 -8.71 -8.47
N LEU A 196 -8.14 -7.81 -8.27
CA LEU A 196 -8.38 -6.53 -7.65
C LEU A 196 -8.89 -5.57 -8.72
N LYS A 197 -10.20 -5.29 -8.71
CA LYS A 197 -10.73 -4.11 -9.40
C LYS A 197 -9.91 -2.91 -8.92
N HIS A 198 -9.12 -2.31 -9.81
CA HIS A 198 -8.17 -1.20 -9.52
C HIS A 198 -6.82 -1.58 -8.86
N GLY A 199 -6.46 -2.87 -8.74
CA GLY A 199 -5.14 -3.29 -8.23
C GLY A 199 -3.99 -3.04 -9.20
N ASN A 200 -4.30 -2.84 -10.48
CA ASN A 200 -3.35 -2.45 -11.52
C ASN A 200 -3.04 -0.94 -11.54
N VAL A 201 -3.60 -0.16 -10.61
CA VAL A 201 -3.26 1.26 -10.49
C VAL A 201 -1.81 1.35 -10.01
N HIS A 202 -0.96 1.96 -10.84
CA HIS A 202 0.39 2.31 -10.43
C HIS A 202 0.30 3.22 -9.20
N THR A 203 0.80 2.73 -8.06
CA THR A 203 0.79 3.49 -6.79
C THR A 203 2.01 4.39 -6.66
N LEU A 204 2.63 4.73 -7.79
CA LEU A 204 3.67 5.73 -7.90
C LEU A 204 3.05 7.10 -7.58
N TRP A 205 3.66 7.80 -6.63
CA TRP A 205 3.31 9.17 -6.23
C TRP A 205 3.26 10.15 -7.42
N SER A 206 4.04 9.88 -8.47
CA SER A 206 4.19 10.73 -9.65
C SER A 206 2.93 10.93 -10.51
N LEU A 207 1.86 10.15 -10.30
CA LEU A 207 0.58 10.37 -11.02
C LEU A 207 -0.33 11.40 -10.34
N PHE A 208 0.05 11.93 -9.17
CA PHE A 208 -0.76 12.91 -8.43
C PHE A 208 -0.02 14.20 -8.08
N THR A 209 1.25 14.33 -8.49
CA THR A 209 1.91 15.62 -8.63
C THR A 209 1.85 16.01 -10.10
N THR A 210 0.78 16.70 -10.49
CA THR A 210 0.85 17.55 -11.68
C THR A 210 1.95 18.59 -11.45
N ASP A 211 2.87 18.66 -12.40
CA ASP A 211 3.82 19.75 -12.71
C ASP A 211 4.13 20.79 -11.61
#